data_AF-A0A1Z9YCR6-F1
#
_entry.id   AF-A0A1Z9YCR6-F1
#
_cell.length_a   1.000
_cell.length_b   1.000
_cell.length_c   1.000
_cell.angle_alpha   90.00
_cell.angle_beta   90.00
_cell.angle_gamma   90.00
#
_symmetry.space_group_name_H-M   'P 1'
#
loop_
_entity.id
_entity.type
_entity.pdbx_description
1 polymer ?
#
loop_
_entity_poly.entity_id
_entity_poly.type
_entity_poly.pdbx_seq_one_letter_code
_entity_poly.pdbx_strand_id
1 'polypeptide(L)'
;MIDFIEDAIRRSRLELSCEPLGEDAYMCTFVSTRGRMRRRIQMQPGHGEPTPGQLLYYYAVLAQQMDEAEDITEWAEIHGKDLSAHGTVSDFNQGVADRRDLEIVLGPDTFDALLTGLAISQAIEAARPR
;
A
#
# COMPACT_ATOMS: atom_id res chain seq x y z
N MET A 1 4.93 16.91 -2.94
CA MET A 1 5.86 15.97 -2.30
C MET A 1 5.51 14.60 -2.85
N ILE A 2 5.96 14.33 -4.07
CA ILE A 2 5.63 13.16 -4.91
C ILE A 2 6.92 12.38 -5.28
N ASP A 3 8.07 12.93 -4.89
CA ASP A 3 9.40 12.54 -5.39
C ASP A 3 9.74 11.08 -5.00
N PHE A 4 9.46 10.67 -3.77
CA PHE A 4 9.80 9.33 -3.29
C PHE A 4 8.95 8.21 -3.94
N ILE A 5 7.72 8.51 -4.35
CA ILE A 5 6.84 7.56 -5.08
C ILE A 5 7.38 7.33 -6.49
N GLU A 6 7.67 8.41 -7.22
CA GLU A 6 8.24 8.32 -8.57
C GLU A 6 9.63 7.67 -8.56
N ASP A 7 10.44 7.96 -7.53
CA ASP A 7 11.72 7.31 -7.35
C ASP A 7 11.58 5.81 -7.10
N ALA A 8 10.62 5.38 -6.27
CA ALA A 8 10.36 3.97 -6.02
C ALA A 8 9.93 3.25 -7.31
N ILE A 9 9.02 3.85 -8.09
CA ILE A 9 8.58 3.33 -9.39
C ILE A 9 9.78 3.16 -10.33
N ARG A 10 10.61 4.21 -10.47
CA ARG A 10 11.76 4.21 -11.37
C ARG A 10 12.83 3.19 -10.96
N ARG A 11 13.17 3.11 -9.67
CA ARG A 11 14.23 2.21 -9.16
C ARG A 11 13.84 0.74 -9.26
N SER A 12 12.59 0.42 -8.97
CA SER A 12 12.07 -0.95 -9.05
C SER A 12 11.64 -1.34 -10.47
N ARG A 13 11.58 -0.39 -11.42
CA ARG A 13 10.99 -0.57 -12.75
C ARG A 13 9.57 -1.10 -12.64
N LEU A 14 8.80 -0.47 -11.76
CA LEU A 14 7.43 -0.88 -11.46
C LEU A 14 6.51 -0.56 -12.63
N GLU A 15 5.79 -1.56 -13.09
CA GLU A 15 4.72 -1.41 -14.07
C GLU A 15 3.39 -1.75 -13.42
N LEU A 16 2.34 -1.00 -13.75
CA LEU A 16 0.97 -1.29 -13.34
C LEU A 16 0.15 -1.64 -14.57
N SER A 17 -0.62 -2.73 -14.47
CA SER A 17 -1.71 -3.04 -15.38
C SER A 17 -2.99 -3.25 -14.58
N CYS A 18 -4.09 -2.62 -14.98
CA CYS A 18 -5.39 -2.89 -14.39
C CYS A 18 -6.40 -3.37 -15.44
N GLU A 19 -7.17 -4.39 -15.08
CA GLU A 19 -8.27 -4.91 -15.89
C GLU A 19 -9.60 -4.56 -15.21
N PRO A 20 -10.57 -3.96 -15.91
CA PRO A 20 -11.87 -3.66 -15.31
C PRO A 20 -12.62 -4.95 -14.96
N LEU A 21 -13.22 -4.99 -13.77
CA LEU A 21 -14.05 -6.08 -13.26
C LEU A 21 -15.54 -5.71 -13.17
N GLY A 22 -15.88 -4.44 -13.39
CA GLY A 22 -17.21 -3.87 -13.21
C GLY A 22 -17.12 -2.35 -12.98
N GLU A 23 -18.23 -1.74 -12.57
CA GLU A 23 -18.26 -0.32 -12.24
C GLU A 23 -17.34 -0.01 -11.05
N ASP A 24 -16.37 0.87 -11.29
CA ASP A 24 -15.33 1.31 -10.34
C ASP A 24 -14.50 0.18 -9.69
N ALA A 25 -14.50 -1.03 -10.25
CA ALA A 25 -13.76 -2.17 -9.74
C ALA A 25 -12.71 -2.63 -10.75
N TYR A 26 -11.47 -2.83 -10.28
CA TYR A 26 -10.32 -3.16 -11.12
C TYR A 26 -9.53 -4.33 -10.53
N MET A 27 -9.00 -5.19 -11.38
CA MET A 27 -7.96 -6.15 -11.02
C MET A 27 -6.61 -5.56 -11.42
N CYS A 28 -5.88 -5.04 -10.46
CA CYS A 28 -4.61 -4.36 -10.69
C CYS A 28 -3.44 -5.28 -10.37
N THR A 29 -2.41 -5.24 -11.22
CA THR A 29 -1.18 -6.02 -11.05
C THR A 29 0.01 -5.09 -11.12
N PHE A 30 0.73 -4.97 -10.02
CA PHE A 30 2.11 -4.48 -10.03
C PHE A 30 3.05 -5.57 -10.48
N VAL A 31 3.96 -5.24 -11.40
CA VAL A 31 5.00 -6.13 -11.89
C VAL A 31 6.34 -5.41 -11.85
N SER A 32 7.37 -6.13 -11.46
CA SER A 32 8.77 -5.71 -11.60
C SER A 32 9.62 -6.89 -12.06
N THR A 33 10.93 -6.69 -12.18
CA THR A 33 11.87 -7.78 -12.42
C THR A 33 11.97 -8.77 -11.25
N ARG A 34 11.46 -8.40 -10.06
CA ARG A 34 11.59 -9.18 -8.83
C ARG A 34 10.34 -10.01 -8.52
N GLY A 35 9.17 -9.55 -8.94
CA GLY A 35 7.93 -10.23 -8.62
C GLY A 35 6.68 -9.55 -9.17
N ARG A 36 5.54 -10.03 -8.69
CA ARG A 36 4.23 -9.48 -9.04
C ARG A 36 3.32 -9.43 -7.81
N MET A 37 2.50 -8.39 -7.73
CA MET A 37 1.46 -8.23 -6.72
C MET A 37 0.15 -7.95 -7.45
N ARG A 38 -0.83 -8.85 -7.32
CA ARG A 38 -2.15 -8.74 -7.98
C ARG A 38 -3.24 -8.58 -6.95
N ARG A 39 -4.08 -7.55 -7.08
CA ARG A 39 -5.13 -7.20 -6.12
C ARG A 39 -6.38 -6.66 -6.80
N ARG A 40 -7.53 -6.95 -6.20
CA ARG A 40 -8.80 -6.33 -6.56
C ARG A 40 -8.90 -4.97 -5.85
N ILE A 41 -9.09 -3.91 -6.61
CA ILE A 41 -9.19 -2.54 -6.14
C ILE A 41 -10.61 -2.03 -6.40
N GLN A 42 -11.25 -1.49 -5.37
CA GLN A 42 -12.50 -0.76 -5.49
C GLN A 42 -12.19 0.73 -5.40
N MET A 43 -12.50 1.45 -6.47
CA MET A 43 -12.35 2.89 -6.56
C MET A 43 -13.65 3.58 -6.14
N GLN A 44 -13.54 4.85 -5.76
CA GLN A 44 -14.71 5.68 -5.56
C GLN A 44 -15.42 5.94 -6.90
N PRO A 45 -16.76 6.08 -6.90
CA PRO A 45 -17.49 6.38 -8.11
C PRO A 45 -16.96 7.59 -8.87
N GLY A 46 -16.66 7.38 -10.16
CA GLY A 46 -16.18 8.43 -11.06
C GLY A 46 -14.69 8.77 -10.93
N HIS A 47 -13.92 8.02 -10.12
CA HIS A 47 -12.47 8.21 -10.02
C HIS A 47 -11.70 7.53 -11.16
N GLY A 48 -12.26 6.48 -11.76
CA GLY A 48 -11.64 5.71 -12.83
C GLY A 48 -10.53 4.77 -12.36
N GLU A 49 -9.70 4.31 -13.30
CA GLU A 49 -8.59 3.39 -13.05
C GLU A 49 -7.49 4.06 -12.20
N PRO A 50 -6.92 3.38 -11.18
CA PRO A 50 -5.86 3.96 -10.37
C PRO A 50 -4.54 4.08 -11.16
N THR A 51 -3.82 5.17 -10.93
CA THR A 51 -2.45 5.34 -11.45
C THR A 51 -1.43 4.53 -10.62
N PRO A 52 -0.24 4.21 -11.18
CA PRO A 52 0.83 3.54 -10.43
C PRO A 52 1.17 4.24 -9.12
N GLY A 53 1.29 5.58 -9.15
CA GLY A 53 1.63 6.37 -7.97
C GLY A 53 0.55 6.34 -6.89
N GLN A 54 -0.74 6.44 -7.26
CA GLN A 54 -1.85 6.34 -6.31
C GLN A 54 -1.89 4.96 -5.64
N LEU A 55 -1.78 3.89 -6.42
CA LEU A 55 -1.86 2.54 -5.90
C LEU A 55 -0.62 2.20 -5.05
N LEU A 56 0.56 2.67 -5.45
CA LEU A 56 1.79 2.49 -4.69
C LEU A 56 1.73 3.24 -3.36
N TYR A 57 1.24 4.49 -3.37
CA TYR A 57 1.04 5.26 -2.15
C TYR A 57 0.07 4.57 -1.20
N TYR A 58 -1.06 4.06 -1.71
CA TYR A 58 -2.04 3.31 -0.93
C TYR A 58 -1.39 2.10 -0.22
N TYR A 59 -0.65 1.27 -0.96
CA TYR A 59 0.01 0.11 -0.35
C TYR A 59 1.19 0.47 0.53
N ALA A 60 1.88 1.59 0.30
CA ALA A 60 2.90 2.09 1.21
C ALA A 60 2.32 2.49 2.57
N VAL A 61 1.15 3.16 2.58
CA VAL A 61 0.43 3.49 3.81
C VAL A 61 -0.01 2.23 4.55
N LEU A 62 -0.57 1.24 3.84
CA LEU A 62 -0.94 -0.04 4.46
C LEU A 62 0.29 -0.76 5.03
N ALA A 63 1.41 -0.79 4.30
CA ALA A 63 2.65 -1.40 4.75
C ALA A 63 3.16 -0.74 6.05
N GLN A 64 3.14 0.59 6.13
CA GLN A 64 3.50 1.34 7.33
C GLN A 64 2.60 0.99 8.52
N GLN A 65 1.28 0.94 8.32
CA GLN A 65 0.32 0.55 9.36
C GLN A 65 0.57 -0.88 9.89
N MET A 66 1.04 -1.78 9.03
CA MET A 66 1.39 -3.14 9.44
C MET A 66 2.72 -3.21 10.21
N ASP A 67 3.64 -2.27 10.00
CA ASP A 67 4.92 -2.19 10.72
C ASP A 67 4.79 -1.52 12.09
N GLU A 68 3.67 -0.84 12.36
CA GLU A 68 3.38 -0.22 13.67
C GLU A 68 2.97 -1.23 14.75
N ALA A 69 2.69 -2.48 14.39
CA ALA A 69 2.22 -3.52 15.31
C ALA A 69 3.09 -4.78 15.28
N GLU A 70 3.40 -5.34 16.46
CA GLU A 70 4.14 -6.59 16.59
C GLU A 70 3.26 -7.82 16.27
N ASP A 71 1.98 -7.75 16.63
CA ASP A 71 1.01 -8.81 16.41
C ASP A 71 -0.41 -8.29 16.10
N ILE A 72 -1.32 -9.23 15.85
CA ILE A 72 -2.71 -8.92 15.51
C ILE A 72 -3.48 -8.22 16.64
N THR A 73 -3.13 -8.47 17.90
CA THR A 73 -3.80 -7.85 19.06
C THR A 73 -3.48 -6.37 19.12
N GLU A 74 -2.19 -6.03 18.99
CA GLU A 74 -1.74 -4.65 18.95
C GLU A 74 -2.27 -3.93 17.71
N TRP A 75 -2.21 -4.57 16.53
CA TRP A 75 -2.78 -4.01 15.31
C TRP A 75 -4.27 -3.70 15.46
N ALA A 76 -5.03 -4.63 16.06
CA ALA A 76 -6.46 -4.43 16.29
C ALA A 76 -6.72 -3.28 17.27
N GLU A 77 -5.91 -3.12 18.31
CA GLU A 77 -6.01 -1.99 19.25
C GLU A 77 -5.73 -0.66 18.55
N ILE A 78 -4.62 -0.54 17.81
CA ILE A 78 -4.21 0.68 17.10
C ILE A 78 -5.29 1.12 16.10
N HIS A 79 -5.91 0.16 15.39
CA HIS A 79 -6.89 0.44 14.34
C HIS A 79 -8.35 0.33 14.80
N GLY A 80 -8.62 0.15 16.10
CA GLY A 80 -9.96 0.06 16.67
C GLY A 80 -10.79 -1.10 16.11
N LYS A 81 -10.15 -2.24 15.82
CA LYS A 81 -10.79 -3.45 15.28
C LYS A 81 -11.17 -4.41 16.41
N ASP A 82 -12.32 -5.06 16.26
CA ASP A 82 -12.74 -6.13 17.16
C ASP A 82 -12.22 -7.47 16.64
N LEU A 83 -11.37 -8.15 17.41
CA LEU A 83 -10.82 -9.47 17.06
C LEU A 83 -11.91 -10.56 16.93
N SER A 84 -13.06 -10.37 17.57
CA SER A 84 -14.20 -11.29 17.45
C SER A 84 -15.06 -11.02 16.22
N ALA A 85 -14.91 -9.85 15.59
CA ALA A 85 -15.65 -9.51 14.39
C ALA A 85 -15.19 -10.39 13.22
N HIS A 86 -16.18 -10.86 12.46
CA HIS A 86 -15.93 -11.64 11.26
C HIS A 86 -15.12 -10.82 10.26
N GLY A 87 -13.93 -11.30 9.89
CA GLY A 87 -13.07 -10.67 8.90
C GLY A 87 -11.81 -10.01 9.48
N THR A 88 -11.75 -9.65 10.76
CA THR A 88 -10.59 -8.94 11.34
C THR A 88 -9.27 -9.70 11.16
N VAL A 89 -9.27 -11.02 11.42
CA VAL A 89 -8.09 -11.87 11.18
C VAL A 89 -7.74 -11.95 9.70
N SER A 90 -8.74 -11.95 8.82
CA SER A 90 -8.52 -11.97 7.37
C SER A 90 -7.91 -10.65 6.89
N ASP A 91 -8.39 -9.52 7.39
CA ASP A 91 -7.87 -8.18 7.08
C ASP A 91 -6.40 -8.06 7.50
N PHE A 92 -6.07 -8.49 8.73
CA PHE A 92 -4.70 -8.50 9.23
C PHE A 92 -3.78 -9.36 8.34
N ASN A 93 -4.18 -10.60 8.06
CA ASN A 93 -3.40 -11.49 7.22
C ASN A 93 -3.23 -10.94 5.79
N GLN A 94 -4.25 -10.29 5.25
CA GLN A 94 -4.17 -9.62 3.95
C GLN A 94 -3.18 -8.45 3.99
N GLY A 95 -3.19 -7.65 5.05
CA GLY A 95 -2.22 -6.57 5.27
C GLY A 95 -0.77 -7.07 5.33
N VAL A 96 -0.52 -8.16 6.08
CA VAL A 96 0.80 -8.81 6.14
C VAL A 96 1.23 -9.31 4.75
N ALA A 97 0.32 -9.93 4.00
CA ALA A 97 0.58 -10.40 2.65
C ALA A 97 0.85 -9.24 1.68
N ASP A 98 0.10 -8.14 1.79
CA ASP A 98 0.25 -6.95 0.96
C ASP A 98 1.59 -6.27 1.19
N ARG A 99 1.99 -6.11 2.46
CA ARG A 99 3.31 -5.57 2.83
C ARG A 99 4.43 -6.41 2.22
N ARG A 100 4.36 -7.73 2.42
CA ARG A 100 5.37 -8.67 1.90
C ARG A 100 5.43 -8.66 0.38
N ASP A 101 4.29 -8.70 -0.30
CA ASP A 101 4.24 -8.68 -1.76
C ASP A 101 4.79 -7.35 -2.30
N LEU A 102 4.51 -6.23 -1.62
CA LEU A 102 5.06 -4.92 -1.97
C LEU A 102 6.59 -4.91 -1.83
N GLU A 103 7.12 -5.41 -0.72
CA GLU A 103 8.57 -5.54 -0.49
C GLU A 103 9.24 -6.40 -1.58
N ILE A 104 8.63 -7.53 -1.95
CA ILE A 104 9.14 -8.40 -3.01
C ILE A 104 9.19 -7.65 -4.35
N VAL A 105 8.10 -6.96 -4.71
CA VAL A 105 8.00 -6.26 -5.98
C VAL A 105 8.99 -5.09 -6.06
N LEU A 106 9.17 -4.33 -4.99
CA LEU A 106 10.09 -3.18 -4.98
C LEU A 106 11.55 -3.58 -4.78
N GLY A 107 11.78 -4.67 -4.04
CA GLY A 107 13.05 -5.01 -3.41
C GLY A 107 13.26 -4.23 -2.10
N PRO A 108 14.02 -4.79 -1.14
CA PRO A 108 14.14 -4.28 0.22
C PRO A 108 14.63 -2.82 0.26
N ASP A 109 15.71 -2.50 -0.47
CA ASP A 109 16.25 -1.13 -0.48
C ASP A 109 15.26 -0.08 -0.97
N THR A 110 14.46 -0.41 -1.99
CA THR A 110 13.46 0.51 -2.54
C THR A 110 12.24 0.62 -1.63
N PHE A 111 11.85 -0.50 -1.00
CA PHE A 111 10.77 -0.55 -0.03
C PHE A 111 11.09 0.30 1.22
N ASP A 112 12.28 0.15 1.79
CA ASP A 112 12.71 0.93 2.97
C ASP A 112 12.79 2.43 2.64
N ALA A 113 13.32 2.78 1.46
CA ALA A 113 13.37 4.17 0.99
C ALA A 113 11.97 4.76 0.78
N LEU A 114 11.04 3.96 0.24
CA LEU A 114 9.64 4.35 0.05
C LEU A 114 8.97 4.65 1.40
N LEU A 115 9.09 3.77 2.38
CA LEU A 115 8.49 3.96 3.71
C LEU A 115 9.13 5.13 4.47
N THR A 116 10.45 5.29 4.37
CA THR A 116 11.14 6.45 4.95
C THR A 116 10.65 7.76 4.33
N GLY A 117 10.52 7.80 3.00
CA GLY A 117 9.99 8.97 2.28
C GLY A 117 8.55 9.31 2.69
N LEU A 118 7.72 8.29 2.86
CA LEU A 118 6.33 8.44 3.34
C LEU A 118 6.29 9.05 4.75
N ALA A 119 7.06 8.50 5.70
CA ALA A 119 7.11 9.00 7.07
C ALA A 119 7.57 10.46 7.16
N ILE A 120 8.59 10.84 6.38
CA ILE A 120 9.05 12.24 6.27
C ILE A 120 7.92 13.12 5.71
N SER A 121 7.22 12.65 4.67
CA SER A 121 6.13 13.41 4.05
C SER A 121 5.01 13.70 5.02
N GLN A 122 4.56 12.68 5.76
CA GLN A 122 3.52 12.82 6.77
C GLN A 122 3.96 13.75 7.92
N ALA A 123 5.21 13.64 8.39
CA ALA A 123 5.74 14.51 9.44
C ALA A 123 5.77 15.99 9.03
N ILE A 124 6.15 16.29 7.78
CA ILE A 124 6.13 17.66 7.26
C ILE A 124 4.68 18.18 7.15
N GLU A 125 3.75 17.35 6.70
CA GLU A 125 2.34 17.73 6.63
C GLU A 125 1.74 18.02 8.01
N ALA A 126 2.07 17.20 9.02
CA ALA A 126 1.64 17.41 10.40
C ALA A 126 2.23 18.69 11.03
N ALA A 127 3.44 19.09 10.62
CA ALA A 127 4.11 20.28 11.12
C ALA A 127 3.65 21.59 10.46
N ARG A 128 2.86 21.55 9.38
CA ARG A 128 2.35 22.77 8.74
C ARG A 128 1.24 23.39 9.61
N PRO A 129 1.35 24.69 9.99
CA PRO A 129 0.28 25.37 10.71
C PRO A 129 -0.97 25.40 9.83
N ARG A 130 -2.11 25.02 10.43
CA ARG A 130 -3.44 25.16 9.82
C ARG A 130 -3.88 26.61 9.77
#